data_AF-A0A661YSN8-F1
#
_entry.id   AF-A0A661YSN8-F1
#
_cell.length_a   1.000
_cell.length_b   1.000
_cell.length_c   1.000
_cell.angle_alpha   90.00
_cell.angle_beta   90.00
_cell.angle_gamma   90.00
#
_symmetry.space_group_name_H-M   'P 1'
#
loop_
_entity.id
_entity.type
_entity.pdbx_description
1 polymer ?
#
loop_
_entity_poly.entity_id
_entity_poly.type
_entity_poly.pdbx_seq_one_letter_code
_entity_poly.pdbx_strand_id
1 'polypeptide(L)'
;GYISIAFLYMASRTNALANGYIWNDKLSKISFWSLTIGVLLFTLPTIMIGLEQTRAASEMGYYFTRTREAIEAMDGWMWFRILPDSMMIGGAVGIFVDLFMKTFMGKKEKLIA
;
A
#
# COMPACT_ATOMS: atom_id res chain seq x y z
N GLY A 1 0.67 9.01 -5.38
CA GLY A 1 0.83 7.60 -4.95
C GLY A 1 1.33 6.76 -6.11
N TYR A 2 0.44 5.98 -6.74
CA TYR A 2 0.80 5.04 -7.81
C TYR A 2 1.50 5.68 -9.02
N ILE A 3 1.07 6.87 -9.45
CA ILE A 3 1.72 7.60 -10.55
C ILE A 3 3.19 7.89 -10.22
N SER A 4 3.47 8.36 -9.00
CA SER A 4 4.83 8.62 -8.54
C SER A 4 5.68 7.35 -8.53
N ILE A 5 5.13 6.23 -8.05
CA ILE A 5 5.80 4.92 -8.07
C ILE A 5 6.11 4.50 -9.50
N ALA A 6 5.18 4.67 -10.44
CA ALA A 6 5.39 4.35 -11.85
C ALA A 6 6.55 5.16 -12.45
N PHE A 7 6.63 6.46 -12.17
CA PHE A 7 7.76 7.29 -12.62
C PHE A 7 9.10 6.87 -12.01
N LEU A 8 9.13 6.48 -10.74
CA LEU A 8 10.35 5.95 -10.10
C LEU A 8 10.83 4.67 -10.78
N TYR A 9 9.92 3.74 -11.07
CA TYR A 9 10.22 2.51 -11.80
C TYR A 9 10.69 2.79 -13.23
N MET A 10 10.07 3.75 -13.92
CA MET A 10 10.48 4.16 -15.26
C MET A 10 11.90 4.73 -15.26
N ALA A 11 12.24 5.62 -14.32
CA ALA A 11 13.58 6.18 -14.19
C ALA A 11 14.64 5.09 -13.89
N SER A 12 14.34 4.21 -12.93
CA SER A 12 15.22 3.09 -12.57
C SER A 12 15.43 2.12 -13.75
N ARG A 13 14.38 1.84 -14.51
CA ARG A 13 14.46 0.97 -15.69
C ARG A 13 15.29 1.58 -16.82
N THR A 14 15.18 2.87 -17.06
CA THR A 14 16.04 3.57 -18.04
C THR A 14 17.51 3.51 -17.62
N ASN A 15 17.81 3.68 -16.33
CA ASN A 15 19.17 3.53 -15.81
C ASN A 15 19.71 2.09 -15.99
N ALA A 16 18.87 1.08 -15.72
CA ALA A 16 19.24 -0.31 -15.91
C ALA A 16 19.55 -0.63 -17.38
N LEU A 17 18.75 -0.12 -18.32
CA LEU A 17 18.98 -0.28 -19.76
C LEU A 17 20.29 0.38 -20.22
N ALA A 18 20.57 1.59 -19.73
CA ALA A 18 21.81 2.31 -20.08
C ALA A 18 23.08 1.60 -19.60
N ASN A 19 23.00 0.87 -18.47
CA ASN A 19 24.15 0.21 -17.85
C ASN A 19 24.21 -1.32 -18.09
N GLY A 20 23.24 -1.89 -18.80
CA GLY A 20 23.15 -3.34 -19.05
C GLY A 20 22.90 -4.16 -17.78
N TYR A 21 22.07 -3.65 -16.86
CA TYR A 21 21.72 -4.35 -15.63
C TYR A 21 20.56 -5.34 -15.83
N ILE A 22 20.61 -6.47 -15.12
CA ILE A 22 19.54 -7.47 -15.12
C ILE A 22 18.30 -6.92 -14.40
N TRP A 23 17.15 -6.99 -15.05
CA TRP A 23 15.86 -6.54 -14.50
C TRP A 23 14.94 -7.72 -14.18
N ASN A 24 14.53 -7.85 -12.92
CA ASN A 24 13.58 -8.88 -12.46
C ASN A 24 12.31 -8.24 -11.88
N ASP A 25 11.14 -8.62 -12.38
CA ASP A 25 9.85 -8.05 -11.98
C ASP A 25 9.16 -8.78 -10.81
N LYS A 26 9.70 -9.91 -10.33
CA LYS A 26 9.01 -10.76 -9.35
C LYS A 26 8.70 -10.02 -8.05
N LEU A 27 9.70 -9.35 -7.46
CA LEU A 27 9.52 -8.61 -6.22
C LEU A 27 8.59 -7.40 -6.45
N SER A 28 8.83 -6.61 -7.50
CA SER A 28 7.98 -5.46 -7.86
C SER A 28 6.50 -5.84 -8.00
N LYS A 29 6.21 -6.96 -8.68
CA LYS A 29 4.83 -7.42 -8.87
C LYS A 29 4.17 -7.80 -7.55
N ILE A 30 4.86 -8.57 -6.70
CA ILE A 30 4.33 -8.97 -5.39
C ILE A 30 4.07 -7.74 -4.52
N SER A 31 5.02 -6.82 -4.45
CA SER A 31 4.89 -5.60 -3.63
C SER A 31 3.79 -4.67 -4.15
N PHE A 32 3.66 -4.52 -5.47
CA PHE A 32 2.61 -3.74 -6.10
C PHE A 32 1.21 -4.32 -5.82
N TRP A 33 1.03 -5.64 -5.98
CA TRP A 33 -0.24 -6.29 -5.70
C TRP A 33 -0.59 -6.28 -4.22
N SER A 34 0.37 -6.49 -3.32
CA SER A 34 0.17 -6.35 -1.86
C SER A 34 -0.35 -4.96 -1.50
N LEU A 35 0.30 -3.91 -2.02
CA LEU A 35 -0.12 -2.53 -1.78
C LEU A 35 -1.54 -2.26 -2.31
N THR A 36 -1.83 -2.73 -3.53
CA THR A 36 -3.13 -2.51 -4.19
C THR A 36 -4.27 -3.26 -3.51
N ILE A 37 -4.07 -4.53 -3.16
CA ILE A 37 -5.06 -5.31 -2.43
C ILE A 37 -5.26 -4.72 -1.03
N GLY A 38 -4.19 -4.27 -0.36
CA GLY A 38 -4.28 -3.57 0.93
C GLY A 38 -5.17 -2.32 0.85
N VAL A 39 -4.96 -1.46 -0.15
CA VAL A 39 -5.81 -0.27 -0.37
C VAL A 39 -7.26 -0.63 -0.63
N LEU A 40 -7.53 -1.65 -1.47
CA LEU A 40 -8.89 -2.09 -1.75
C LEU A 40 -9.56 -2.66 -0.50
N LEU A 41 -8.87 -3.51 0.26
CA LEU A 41 -9.39 -4.09 1.51
C LEU A 41 -9.62 -3.02 2.58
N PHE A 42 -8.79 -1.97 2.62
CA PHE A 42 -8.96 -0.86 3.56
C PHE A 42 -10.29 -0.12 3.40
N THR A 43 -10.88 -0.15 2.20
CA THR A 43 -12.19 0.47 1.95
C THR A 43 -13.31 -0.19 2.75
N LEU A 44 -13.23 -1.50 3.00
CA LEU A 44 -14.27 -2.26 3.70
C LEU A 44 -14.52 -1.76 5.14
N PRO A 45 -13.55 -1.77 6.06
CA PRO A 45 -13.77 -1.26 7.41
C PRO A 45 -14.09 0.23 7.38
N THR A 46 -13.49 1.00 6.47
CA THR A 46 -13.71 2.45 6.39
C THR A 46 -15.16 2.78 6.02
N ILE A 47 -15.75 2.05 5.06
CA ILE A 47 -17.14 2.24 4.66
C ILE A 47 -18.09 1.79 5.77
N MET A 48 -17.86 0.62 6.37
CA MET A 48 -18.70 0.13 7.48
C MET A 48 -18.69 1.11 8.64
N ILE A 49 -17.50 1.62 8.99
CA ILE A 49 -17.35 2.62 10.03
C ILE A 49 -18.07 3.92 9.66
N GLY A 50 -17.92 4.39 8.42
CA GLY A 50 -18.58 5.60 7.94
C GLY A 50 -20.10 5.51 7.96
N LEU A 51 -20.67 4.35 7.61
CA LEU A 51 -22.12 4.12 7.61
C LEU A 51 -22.70 4.18 9.03
N GLU A 52 -22.08 3.48 9.99
CA GLU A 52 -22.52 3.50 11.38
C GLU A 52 -22.39 4.90 12.00
N GLN A 53 -21.29 5.61 11.72
CA GLN A 53 -21.15 7.00 12.16
C GLN A 53 -22.21 7.92 11.54
N THR A 54 -22.55 7.73 10.26
CA THR A 54 -23.58 8.52 9.59
C THR A 54 -24.96 8.28 10.20
N ARG A 55 -25.29 7.01 10.50
CA ARG A 55 -26.53 6.63 11.17
C ARG A 55 -26.60 7.25 12.57
N ALA A 56 -25.56 7.07 13.39
CA ALA A 56 -25.48 7.62 14.73
C ALA A 56 -25.56 9.17 14.74
N ALA A 57 -24.96 9.83 13.75
CA ALA A 57 -25.10 11.28 13.59
C ALA A 57 -26.54 11.72 13.32
N SER A 58 -27.30 10.94 12.56
CA SER A 58 -28.70 11.23 12.23
C SER A 58 -29.65 11.00 13.41
N GLU A 59 -29.39 9.97 14.22
CA GLU A 59 -30.28 9.57 15.33
C GLU A 59 -29.94 10.31 16.64
N MET A 60 -28.65 10.49 16.94
CA MET A 60 -28.15 10.99 18.24
C MET A 60 -27.38 12.31 18.13
N GLY A 61 -27.21 12.83 16.91
CA GLY A 61 -26.45 14.05 16.63
C GLY A 61 -24.96 13.78 16.42
N TYR A 62 -24.30 14.67 15.67
CA TYR A 62 -22.89 14.52 15.30
C TYR A 62 -21.94 14.41 16.50
N TYR A 63 -22.24 15.10 17.61
CA TYR A 63 -21.44 15.04 18.84
C TYR A 63 -21.29 13.61 19.37
N PHE A 64 -22.37 12.82 19.34
CA PHE A 64 -22.36 11.43 19.82
C PHE A 64 -21.37 10.56 19.04
N THR A 65 -21.22 10.77 17.73
CA THR A 65 -20.29 9.99 16.89
C THR A 65 -18.82 10.14 17.25
N ARG A 66 -18.49 11.10 18.12
CA ARG A 66 -17.14 11.40 18.59
C ARG A 66 -16.91 11.02 20.04
N THR A 67 -17.91 10.44 20.70
CA THR A 67 -17.74 9.93 22.06
C THR A 67 -17.06 8.57 22.05
N ARG A 68 -16.61 8.15 23.22
CA ARG A 68 -15.89 6.89 23.38
C ARG A 68 -16.81 5.69 23.13
N GLU A 69 -18.06 5.78 23.55
CA GLU A 69 -19.07 4.73 23.41
C GLU A 69 -19.35 4.42 21.93
N ALA A 70 -19.42 5.46 21.09
CA ALA A 70 -19.61 5.28 19.65
C ALA A 70 -18.41 4.60 18.97
N ILE A 71 -17.19 4.83 19.47
CA ILE A 71 -15.98 4.20 18.96
C ILE A 71 -15.87 2.75 19.45
N GLU A 72 -16.10 2.51 20.74
CA GLU A 72 -16.04 1.16 21.34
C GLU A 72 -17.03 0.20 20.69
N ALA A 73 -18.22 0.68 20.31
CA ALA A 73 -19.20 -0.11 19.55
C ALA A 73 -18.67 -0.62 18.19
N MET A 74 -17.60 -0.02 17.67
CA MET A 74 -17.04 -0.26 16.35
C MET A 74 -15.63 -0.86 16.40
N ASP A 75 -15.16 -1.24 17.59
CA ASP A 75 -13.81 -1.78 17.83
C ASP A 75 -13.46 -2.94 16.90
N GLY A 76 -14.41 -3.85 16.63
CA GLY A 76 -14.18 -4.98 15.74
C GLY A 76 -13.71 -4.54 14.33
N TRP A 77 -14.37 -3.54 13.75
CA TRP A 77 -13.99 -2.98 12.45
C TRP A 77 -12.69 -2.19 12.52
N MET A 78 -12.38 -1.54 13.65
CA MET A 78 -11.10 -0.87 13.85
C MET A 78 -9.94 -1.86 13.88
N TRP A 79 -10.09 -2.98 14.60
CA TRP A 79 -9.08 -4.03 14.66
C TRP A 79 -8.87 -4.72 13.31
N PHE A 80 -9.93 -4.89 12.52
CA PHE A 80 -9.81 -5.43 11.17
C PHE A 80 -8.86 -4.61 10.28
N ARG A 81 -8.72 -3.29 10.51
CA ARG A 81 -7.83 -2.41 9.73
C ARG A 81 -6.35 -2.79 9.79
N ILE A 82 -5.92 -3.50 10.83
CA ILE A 82 -4.53 -3.97 10.94
C ILE A 82 -4.13 -4.82 9.73
N LEU A 83 -5.05 -5.62 9.21
CA LEU A 83 -4.79 -6.47 8.04
C LEU A 83 -4.47 -5.64 6.79
N PRO A 84 -5.36 -4.78 6.25
CA PRO A 84 -5.04 -3.96 5.08
C PRO A 84 -3.87 -3.00 5.33
N ASP A 85 -3.75 -2.42 6.52
CA ASP A 85 -2.64 -1.52 6.86
C ASP A 85 -1.29 -2.25 6.79
N SER A 86 -1.21 -3.47 7.33
CA SER A 86 -0.01 -4.30 7.25
C SER A 86 0.36 -4.67 5.81
N MET A 87 -0.62 -4.97 4.96
CA MET A 87 -0.40 -5.28 3.54
C MET A 87 0.12 -4.07 2.77
N MET A 88 -0.40 -2.87 3.08
CA MET A 88 0.05 -1.62 2.47
C MET A 88 1.48 -1.28 2.91
N ILE A 89 1.78 -1.38 4.20
CA ILE A 89 3.13 -1.15 4.74
C ILE A 89 4.11 -2.16 4.13
N GLY A 90 3.77 -3.45 4.12
CA GLY A 90 4.60 -4.50 3.52
C GLY A 90 4.84 -4.28 2.02
N GLY A 91 3.80 -3.90 1.28
CA GLY A 91 3.91 -3.55 -0.14
C GLY A 91 4.80 -2.32 -0.37
N ALA A 92 4.66 -1.27 0.44
CA ALA A 92 5.48 -0.06 0.35
C ALA A 92 6.95 -0.34 0.65
N VAL A 93 7.24 -1.10 1.72
CA VAL A 93 8.61 -1.53 2.06
C VAL A 93 9.20 -2.39 0.93
N GLY A 94 8.42 -3.32 0.37
CA GLY A 94 8.88 -4.15 -0.75
C GLY A 94 9.21 -3.34 -2.00
N ILE A 95 8.38 -2.34 -2.35
CA ILE A 95 8.67 -1.41 -3.46
C ILE A 95 9.94 -0.61 -3.18
N PHE A 96 10.12 -0.12 -1.95
CA PHE A 96 11.32 0.63 -1.58
C PHE A 96 12.59 -0.23 -1.72
N VAL A 97 12.59 -1.44 -1.16
CA VAL A 97 13.74 -2.36 -1.24
C VAL A 97 14.03 -2.71 -2.70
N ASP A 98 13.02 -3.03 -3.50
CA ASP A 98 13.18 -3.36 -4.91
C ASP A 98 13.79 -2.21 -5.73
N LEU A 99 13.25 -1.00 -5.58
CA LEU A 99 13.77 0.19 -6.27
C LEU A 99 15.18 0.55 -5.79
N PHE A 100 15.46 0.44 -4.49
CA PHE A 100 16.79 0.70 -3.95
C PHE A 100 17.82 -0.25 -4.54
N MET A 101 17.54 -1.55 -4.54
CA MET A 101 18.43 -2.57 -5.09
C MET A 101 18.65 -2.38 -6.60
N LYS A 102 17.59 -2.07 -7.36
CA LYS A 102 17.70 -1.89 -8.82
C LYS A 102 18.43 -0.62 -9.22
N THR A 103 18.26 0.45 -8.45
CA THR A 103 18.84 1.76 -8.78
C THR A 103 20.30 1.86 -8.34
N PHE A 104 20.66 1.31 -7.17
CA PHE A 104 22.00 1.47 -6.59
C PHE A 104 22.86 0.21 -6.63
N MET A 105 22.26 -0.98 -6.66
CA MET A 105 22.97 -2.28 -6.60
C MET A 105 22.81 -3.10 -7.88
N GLY A 106 22.73 -2.43 -9.03
CA GLY A 106 22.54 -3.06 -10.34
C GLY A 106 23.65 -4.07 -10.66
N LYS A 107 23.26 -5.32 -10.93
CA LYS A 107 24.18 -6.37 -11.39
C LYS A 107 24.21 -6.38 -12.91
N LYS A 108 25.42 -6.27 -13.49
CA LYS A 108 25.63 -6.42 -14.93
C LYS A 108 25.39 -7.87 -15.35
N GLU A 109 24.79 -8.04 -16.51
CA GLU A 109 24.67 -9.35 -17.14
C GLU A 109 26.06 -9.85 -17.53
N LYS A 110 26.44 -11.05 -17.06
CA LYS A 110 27.68 -11.69 -17.54
C LYS A 110 27.43 -12.12 -18.97
N LEU A 111 27.97 -11.36 -19.93
CA LEU A 111 28.14 -11.83 -21.29
C LEU A 111 28.96 -13.13 -21.24
N ILE A 112 28.31 -14.25 -21.53
CA ILE A 112 29.00 -15.52 -21.79
C ILE A 112 29.64 -15.30 -23.16
N ALA A 113 30.95 -15.05 -23.16
CA ALA A 113 31.79 -15.06 -24.35
C ALA A 113 32.14 -16.50 -24.74
#